data_AF-A0A1V1NZB7-F1
#
_entry.id   AF-A0A1V1NZB7-F1
#
_cell.length_a   1.000
_cell.length_b   1.000
_cell.length_c   1.000
_cell.angle_alpha   90.00
_cell.angle_beta   90.00
_cell.angle_gamma   90.00
#
_symmetry.space_group_name_H-M   'P 1'
#
loop_
_entity.id
_entity.type
_entity.pdbx_description
1 polymer ?
#
loop_
_entity_poly.entity_id
_entity_poly.type
_entity_poly.pdbx_seq_one_letter_code
_entity_poly.pdbx_strand_id
1 'polypeptide(L)'
;MSKIQKIYSVEGDIMTGIGESLSDLAKLYQKGATLDWQAFYRNKPLHRIPLPTYPFQRQRYWIDPDQASLTSVFRQDMESSGKGHPIAGTQYYVAGSKNIHFQSKISREYPIWLKDHLIHQTVILPGTAYLEMAIAAGTTISESKDIELKDVIFQQPMVIPEKEKALAVQTVLIPEETQGYSFKIYSLSSENQWILHASGNISVSNETPSTINLSQLREKCIEKISIKALYEKYQKEGINYGPCFMATRRAWRNKEMALSEIRLPDELKSESGYMLHPVLLDACLQILDSTVSAENNQLDS
;
A
#
# COMPACT_ATOMS: atom_id res chain seq x y z
N MET A 1 -42.42 -37.90 -2.89
CA MET A 1 -42.09 -38.43 -1.56
C MET A 1 -41.24 -37.41 -0.82
N SER A 2 -41.76 -36.92 0.31
CA SER A 2 -41.10 -36.12 1.36
C SER A 2 -40.61 -34.71 1.01
N LYS A 3 -40.85 -33.62 1.75
CA LYS A 3 -41.78 -33.15 2.80
C LYS A 3 -41.34 -31.67 3.01
N ILE A 4 -42.20 -30.66 2.82
CA ILE A 4 -42.98 -29.92 3.84
C ILE A 4 -42.43 -28.50 4.17
N GLN A 5 -43.30 -27.52 3.89
CA GLN A 5 -43.68 -26.28 4.63
C GLN A 5 -42.60 -25.26 5.04
N LYS A 6 -42.82 -23.94 4.94
CA LYS A 6 -44.07 -23.17 5.13
C LYS A 6 -43.92 -21.82 4.42
N ILE A 7 -44.74 -21.59 3.39
CA ILE A 7 -44.93 -20.27 2.78
C ILE A 7 -46.11 -19.64 3.54
N TYR A 8 -45.87 -18.57 4.28
CA TYR A 8 -46.95 -17.64 4.61
C TYR A 8 -46.99 -16.60 3.50
N SER A 9 -47.83 -16.90 2.51
CA SER A 9 -48.48 -15.88 1.69
C SER A 9 -49.49 -15.18 2.58
N VAL A 10 -49.47 -13.84 2.60
CA VAL A 10 -50.65 -13.06 2.93
C VAL A 10 -50.76 -12.00 1.84
N GLU A 11 -51.42 -12.39 0.75
CA GLU A 11 -52.23 -11.46 -0.04
C GLU A 11 -53.33 -10.89 0.87
N GLY A 12 -53.59 -9.59 0.74
CA GLY A 12 -54.76 -8.93 1.32
C GLY A 12 -54.59 -8.44 2.76
N ASP A 13 -54.32 -7.14 2.91
CA ASP A 13 -55.30 -6.21 3.51
C ASP A 13 -54.59 -4.89 3.87
N ILE A 14 -54.95 -3.82 3.14
CA ILE A 14 -54.79 -2.46 3.65
C ILE A 14 -55.80 -2.37 4.79
N MET A 15 -55.37 -2.66 6.02
CA MET A 15 -56.26 -2.71 7.17
C MET A 15 -56.91 -1.35 7.40
N THR A 16 -58.13 -1.18 6.89
CA THR A 16 -59.07 -0.12 7.26
C THR A 16 -59.76 -0.51 8.57
N GLY A 17 -58.96 -0.74 9.61
CA GLY A 17 -59.43 -1.14 10.94
C GLY A 17 -59.81 0.05 11.79
N ILE A 18 -61.08 0.43 11.76
CA ILE A 18 -61.72 1.33 12.73
C ILE A 18 -61.76 0.58 14.08
N GLY A 19 -60.69 0.69 14.88
CA GLY A 19 -60.66 0.12 16.25
C GLY A 19 -59.32 -0.38 16.78
N GLU A 20 -58.20 -0.24 16.07
CA GLU A 20 -56.90 -0.71 16.56
C GLU A 20 -56.22 0.30 17.50
N SER A 21 -55.72 -0.19 18.64
CA SER A 21 -54.99 0.60 19.62
C SER A 21 -53.75 1.24 18.97
N LEU A 22 -53.53 2.54 19.18
CA LEU A 22 -52.28 3.24 18.76
C LEU A 22 -51.01 2.50 19.22
N SER A 23 -51.12 1.69 20.28
CA SER A 23 -50.04 0.83 20.76
C SER A 23 -49.64 -0.26 19.77
N ASP A 24 -50.57 -0.83 19.02
CA ASP A 24 -50.26 -1.92 18.08
C ASP A 24 -49.70 -1.38 16.77
N LEU A 25 -50.20 -0.21 16.32
CA LEU A 25 -49.58 0.59 15.26
C LEU A 25 -48.13 0.97 15.59
N ALA A 26 -47.85 1.40 16.83
CA ALA A 26 -46.50 1.71 17.28
C ALA A 26 -45.58 0.48 17.24
N LYS A 27 -46.07 -0.70 17.66
CA LYS A 27 -45.30 -1.96 17.59
C LYS A 27 -44.99 -2.36 16.14
N LEU A 28 -45.93 -2.18 15.22
CA LEU A 28 -45.72 -2.45 13.80
C LEU A 28 -44.68 -1.49 13.20
N TYR A 29 -44.77 -0.19 13.50
CA TYR A 29 -43.80 0.81 13.05
C TYR A 29 -42.40 0.53 13.59
N GLN A 30 -42.27 0.17 14.87
CA GLN A 30 -40.99 -0.20 15.49
C GLN A 30 -40.34 -1.44 14.82
N LYS A 31 -41.16 -2.36 14.31
CA LYS A 31 -40.70 -3.54 13.55
C LYS A 31 -40.36 -3.23 12.08
N GLY A 32 -40.45 -1.97 11.66
CA GLY A 32 -40.11 -1.53 10.30
C GLY A 32 -41.23 -1.66 9.28
N ALA A 33 -42.48 -1.87 9.72
CA ALA A 33 -43.62 -1.88 8.80
C ALA A 33 -43.84 -0.48 8.20
N THR A 34 -44.05 -0.42 6.89
CA THR A 34 -44.41 0.83 6.20
C THR A 34 -45.89 1.13 6.45
N LEU A 35 -46.18 2.25 7.13
CA LEU A 35 -47.54 2.68 7.43
C LEU A 35 -47.98 3.78 6.46
N ASP A 36 -49.20 3.65 5.92
CA ASP A 36 -49.83 4.70 5.13
C ASP A 36 -50.48 5.74 6.06
N TRP A 37 -49.69 6.72 6.47
CA TRP A 37 -50.15 7.84 7.30
C TRP A 37 -51.18 8.73 6.58
N GLN A 38 -51.20 8.75 5.24
CA GLN A 38 -52.18 9.56 4.49
C GLN A 38 -53.57 8.93 4.56
N ALA A 39 -53.66 7.60 4.43
CA ALA A 39 -54.91 6.88 4.62
C ALA A 39 -55.45 7.01 6.06
N PHE A 40 -54.56 7.02 7.05
CA PHE A 40 -54.95 7.14 8.46
C PHE A 40 -55.57 8.51 8.82
N TYR A 41 -55.12 9.59 8.17
CA TYR A 41 -55.58 10.96 8.45
C TYR A 41 -56.45 11.57 7.35
N ARG A 42 -57.03 10.75 6.46
CA ARG A 42 -57.66 11.12 5.18
C ARG A 42 -58.69 12.26 5.21
N ASN A 43 -59.28 12.57 6.37
CA ASN A 43 -60.29 13.61 6.56
C ASN A 43 -59.95 14.64 7.67
N LYS A 44 -58.66 14.78 8.03
CA LYS A 44 -58.20 15.79 9.01
C LYS A 44 -57.23 16.76 8.36
N PRO A 45 -57.44 18.08 8.45
CA PRO A 45 -56.43 19.04 8.00
C PRO A 45 -55.20 18.94 8.92
N LEU A 46 -54.07 18.49 8.37
CA LEU A 46 -52.79 18.43 9.07
C LEU A 46 -51.89 19.57 8.58
N HIS A 47 -51.21 20.23 9.52
CA HIS A 47 -50.18 21.23 9.22
C HIS A 47 -48.80 20.71 9.63
N ARG A 48 -47.79 20.95 8.80
CA ARG A 48 -46.40 20.65 9.16
C ARG A 48 -45.94 21.67 10.20
N ILE A 49 -45.45 21.18 11.33
CA ILE A 49 -44.85 22.00 12.38
C ILE A 49 -43.33 21.79 12.39
N PRO A 50 -42.53 22.82 12.69
CA PRO A 50 -41.10 22.63 12.90
C PRO A 50 -40.89 21.76 14.14
N LEU A 51 -40.18 20.64 13.95
CA LEU A 51 -39.74 19.77 15.05
C LEU A 51 -38.27 20.07 15.39
N PRO A 52 -37.82 19.74 16.61
CA PRO A 52 -36.40 19.76 16.94
C PRO A 52 -35.58 19.01 15.88
N THR A 53 -34.40 19.53 15.58
CA THR A 53 -33.50 18.87 14.63
C THR A 53 -33.05 17.51 15.18
N TYR A 54 -32.78 16.58 14.27
CA TYR A 54 -32.28 15.26 14.65
C TYR A 54 -31.00 15.41 15.49
N PRO A 55 -30.91 14.80 16.68
CA PRO A 55 -29.74 14.91 17.54
C PRO A 55 -28.62 14.03 16.98
N PHE A 56 -27.91 14.53 15.97
CA PHE A 56 -26.75 13.85 15.40
C PHE A 56 -25.74 13.51 16.49
N GLN A 57 -25.16 12.30 16.41
CA GLN A 57 -24.11 11.86 17.30
C GLN A 57 -22.89 12.78 17.15
N ARG A 58 -22.56 13.51 18.22
CA ARG A 58 -21.45 14.48 18.22
C ARG A 58 -20.12 13.79 18.48
N GLN A 59 -19.63 13.07 17.48
CA GLN A 59 -18.24 12.59 17.47
C GLN A 59 -17.37 13.57 16.69
N ARG A 60 -16.24 13.93 17.30
CA ARG A 60 -15.26 14.84 16.69
C ARG A 60 -14.41 14.05 15.70
N TYR A 61 -14.71 14.21 14.42
CA TYR A 61 -13.86 13.75 13.32
C TYR A 61 -13.13 14.96 12.76
N TRP A 62 -11.83 15.09 13.08
CA TRP A 62 -10.99 16.19 12.65
C TRP A 62 -9.67 15.64 12.09
N ILE A 63 -9.10 16.34 11.11
CA ILE A 63 -7.76 16.03 10.59
C ILE A 63 -6.77 16.78 11.49
N ASP A 64 -5.86 16.05 12.13
CA ASP A 64 -4.87 16.63 13.05
C ASP A 64 -3.85 17.49 12.26
N PRO A 65 -3.72 18.80 12.53
CA PRO A 65 -2.87 19.69 11.74
C PRO A 65 -1.40 19.31 11.74
N ASP A 66 -0.86 18.62 12.76
CA ASP A 66 0.53 18.14 12.74
C ASP A 66 0.73 16.99 11.75
N GLN A 67 -0.27 16.13 11.55
CA GLN A 67 -0.24 15.10 10.52
C GLN A 67 -0.52 15.70 9.13
N ALA A 68 -1.48 16.63 9.05
CA ALA A 68 -1.81 17.32 7.80
C ALA A 68 -0.67 18.21 7.31
N SER A 69 0.10 18.85 8.20
CA SER A 69 1.25 19.68 7.85
C SER A 69 2.43 18.84 7.34
N LEU A 70 2.60 17.60 7.81
CA LEU A 70 3.60 16.70 7.23
C LEU A 70 3.17 16.27 5.83
N THR A 71 1.95 15.78 5.67
CA THR A 71 1.42 15.43 4.34
C THR A 71 1.41 16.63 3.40
N SER A 72 1.15 17.84 3.90
CA SER A 72 1.20 19.07 3.12
C SER A 72 2.63 19.50 2.82
N VAL A 73 3.62 19.36 3.70
CA VAL A 73 5.04 19.67 3.38
C VAL A 73 5.60 18.66 2.36
N PHE A 74 5.31 17.37 2.53
CA PHE A 74 5.65 16.34 1.55
C PHE A 74 4.94 16.58 0.20
N ARG A 75 3.67 17.02 0.20
CA ARG A 75 2.95 17.43 -1.02
C ARG A 75 3.36 18.78 -1.55
N GLN A 76 3.78 19.74 -0.74
CA GLN A 76 4.08 21.10 -1.17
C GLN A 76 5.43 21.13 -1.88
N ASP A 77 6.40 20.27 -1.51
CA ASP A 77 7.58 19.97 -2.32
C ASP A 77 7.18 19.36 -3.70
N MET A 78 6.10 18.56 -3.74
CA MET A 78 5.53 17.98 -4.98
C MET A 78 4.65 18.94 -5.80
N GLU A 79 3.90 19.86 -5.18
CA GLU A 79 2.91 20.76 -5.79
C GLU A 79 3.53 22.09 -6.23
N SER A 80 4.56 22.58 -5.54
CA SER A 80 5.30 23.78 -5.98
C SER A 80 6.19 23.52 -7.20
N SER A 81 6.42 22.25 -7.56
CA SER A 81 7.17 21.81 -8.76
C SER A 81 6.35 20.92 -9.71
N GLY A 82 5.16 20.48 -9.31
CA GLY A 82 4.21 19.70 -10.12
C GLY A 82 4.67 18.33 -10.61
N LYS A 83 5.85 17.81 -10.23
CA LYS A 83 6.49 16.64 -10.89
C LYS A 83 7.39 15.77 -9.99
N GLY A 84 7.26 15.80 -8.67
CA GLY A 84 8.07 14.94 -7.82
C GLY A 84 7.63 13.47 -7.86
N HIS A 85 8.57 12.54 -7.75
CA HIS A 85 8.29 11.12 -7.54
C HIS A 85 8.05 10.86 -6.04
N PRO A 86 7.10 10.00 -5.61
CA PRO A 86 6.75 9.84 -4.19
C PRO A 86 7.92 9.54 -3.25
N ILE A 87 8.93 8.78 -3.71
CA ILE A 87 10.11 8.42 -2.91
C ILE A 87 11.43 8.98 -3.43
N ALA A 88 11.55 9.26 -4.74
CA ALA A 88 12.76 9.87 -5.29
C ALA A 88 12.72 11.40 -5.17
N GLY A 89 11.52 11.95 -4.98
CA GLY A 89 11.29 13.37 -4.81
C GLY A 89 11.51 14.14 -6.11
N THR A 90 12.06 15.34 -5.98
CA THR A 90 12.21 16.28 -7.09
C THR A 90 13.66 16.43 -7.49
N GLN A 91 13.89 16.62 -8.79
CA GLN A 91 15.20 16.99 -9.30
C GLN A 91 15.52 18.44 -8.91
N TYR A 92 16.75 18.70 -8.49
CA TYR A 92 17.26 20.06 -8.32
C TYR A 92 18.67 20.20 -8.90
N TYR A 93 18.99 21.43 -9.31
CA TYR A 93 20.23 21.75 -10.01
C TYR A 93 21.26 22.34 -9.05
N VAL A 94 22.45 21.76 -9.03
CA VAL A 94 23.59 22.26 -8.24
C VAL A 94 24.55 22.99 -9.18
N ALA A 95 24.73 24.29 -8.95
CA ALA A 95 25.62 25.11 -9.78
C ALA A 95 27.05 24.54 -9.80
N GLY A 96 27.61 24.38 -11.00
CA GLY A 96 28.97 23.86 -11.19
C GLY A 96 29.12 22.33 -11.05
N SER A 97 28.06 21.61 -10.70
CA SER A 97 28.06 20.14 -10.70
C SER A 97 27.56 19.60 -12.04
N LYS A 98 28.21 18.54 -12.54
CA LYS A 98 27.68 17.73 -13.65
C LYS A 98 26.77 16.60 -13.16
N ASN A 99 26.77 16.33 -11.84
CA ASN A 99 25.92 15.32 -11.25
C ASN A 99 24.49 15.83 -11.19
N ILE A 100 23.56 14.89 -11.30
CA ILE A 100 22.14 15.14 -11.23
C ILE A 100 21.66 14.72 -9.85
N HIS A 101 20.93 15.60 -9.18
CA HIS A 101 20.48 15.36 -7.81
C HIS A 101 18.97 15.34 -7.74
N PHE A 102 18.46 14.33 -7.06
CA PHE A 102 17.07 14.24 -6.62
C PHE A 102 17.05 14.25 -5.10
N GLN A 103 16.04 14.90 -4.52
CA GLN A 103 15.86 14.92 -3.09
C GLN A 103 14.42 14.66 -2.70
N SER A 104 14.26 13.80 -1.70
CA SER A 104 13.00 13.54 -1.03
C SER A 104 13.18 13.64 0.48
N LYS A 105 12.05 13.54 1.18
CA LYS A 105 12.01 13.38 2.62
C LYS A 105 11.22 12.12 2.91
N ILE A 106 11.70 11.30 3.82
CA ILE A 106 11.09 10.02 4.21
C ILE A 106 10.86 10.01 5.71
N SER A 107 9.70 9.53 6.15
CA SER A 107 9.36 9.40 7.57
C SER A 107 8.63 8.09 7.82
N ARG A 108 8.40 7.74 9.08
CA ARG A 108 7.64 6.52 9.40
C ARG A 108 6.23 6.52 8.80
N GLU A 109 5.61 7.69 8.67
CA GLU A 109 4.26 7.85 8.12
C GLU A 109 4.24 8.21 6.63
N TYR A 110 5.40 8.46 6.00
CA TYR A 110 5.48 8.81 4.59
C TYR A 110 6.72 8.20 3.91
N PRO A 111 6.54 7.37 2.86
CA PRO A 111 5.25 6.96 2.28
C PRO A 111 4.42 6.08 3.22
N ILE A 112 3.10 6.06 3.04
CA ILE A 112 2.16 5.45 4.00
C ILE A 112 2.43 3.98 4.30
N TRP A 113 3.01 3.26 3.34
CA TRP A 113 3.36 1.85 3.47
C TRP A 113 4.62 1.61 4.32
N LEU A 114 5.48 2.61 4.53
CA LEU A 114 6.82 2.40 5.09
C LEU A 114 6.79 1.88 6.53
N LYS A 115 5.85 2.34 7.35
CA LYS A 115 5.67 1.83 8.73
C LYS A 115 5.45 0.33 8.83
N ASP A 116 5.00 -0.31 7.75
CA ASP A 116 4.71 -1.74 7.71
C ASP A 116 5.93 -2.58 7.27
N HIS A 117 7.09 -1.96 7.03
CA HIS A 117 8.34 -2.68 6.77
C HIS A 117 9.25 -2.66 8.01
N LEU A 118 9.02 -3.63 8.91
CA LEU A 118 9.71 -3.71 10.21
C LEU A 118 10.67 -4.90 10.27
N ILE A 119 11.89 -4.64 10.73
CA ILE A 119 12.90 -5.66 11.05
C ILE A 119 13.36 -5.41 12.47
N HIS A 120 13.21 -6.40 13.35
CA HIS A 120 13.41 -6.31 14.80
C HIS A 120 12.74 -5.06 15.39
N GLN A 121 11.46 -4.84 15.05
CA GLN A 121 10.64 -3.68 15.44
C GLN A 121 11.14 -2.31 14.96
N THR A 122 12.16 -2.28 14.11
CA THR A 122 12.72 -1.06 13.54
C THR A 122 12.16 -0.86 12.13
N VAL A 123 11.66 0.34 11.83
CA VAL A 123 11.22 0.69 10.47
C VAL A 123 12.45 0.88 9.60
N ILE A 124 12.56 0.05 8.56
CA ILE A 124 13.68 0.07 7.62
C ILE A 124 13.13 0.31 6.23
N LEU A 125 13.77 1.18 5.45
CA LEU A 125 13.42 1.34 4.04
C LEU A 125 13.79 0.06 3.26
N PRO A 126 12.83 -0.61 2.59
CA PRO A 126 13.10 -1.86 1.89
C PRO A 126 14.06 -1.65 0.73
N GLY A 127 14.82 -2.70 0.40
CA GLY A 127 15.77 -2.71 -0.72
C GLY A 127 15.13 -2.26 -2.04
N THR A 128 13.87 -2.65 -2.24
CA THR A 128 13.06 -2.36 -3.42
C THR A 128 12.73 -0.88 -3.59
N ALA A 129 12.73 -0.10 -2.51
CA ALA A 129 12.56 1.34 -2.60
C ALA A 129 13.80 2.03 -3.21
N TYR A 130 15.02 1.54 -2.93
CA TYR A 130 16.21 2.08 -3.59
C TYR A 130 16.20 1.81 -5.09
N LEU A 131 15.76 0.61 -5.50
CA LEU A 131 15.63 0.24 -6.91
C LEU A 131 14.65 1.18 -7.61
N GLU A 132 13.48 1.41 -7.02
CA GLU A 132 12.48 2.33 -7.55
C GLU A 132 12.96 3.79 -7.56
N MET A 133 13.76 4.23 -6.57
CA MET A 133 14.40 5.55 -6.61
C MET A 133 15.35 5.71 -7.79
N ALA A 134 16.17 4.69 -8.05
CA ALA A 134 17.10 4.69 -9.18
C ALA A 134 16.34 4.65 -10.52
N ILE A 135 15.31 3.81 -10.65
CA ILE A 135 14.45 3.73 -11.85
C ILE A 135 13.77 5.08 -12.10
N ALA A 136 13.14 5.68 -11.08
CA ALA A 136 12.46 6.97 -11.22
C ALA A 136 13.42 8.09 -11.66
N ALA A 137 14.62 8.13 -11.08
CA ALA A 137 15.67 9.07 -11.50
C ALA A 137 16.13 8.81 -12.94
N GLY A 138 16.39 7.56 -13.29
CA GLY A 138 16.79 7.14 -14.64
C GLY A 138 15.73 7.48 -15.69
N THR A 139 14.46 7.23 -15.39
CA THR A 139 13.32 7.55 -16.28
C THR A 139 13.17 9.05 -16.48
N THR A 140 13.38 9.83 -15.42
CA THR A 140 13.31 11.30 -15.52
C THR A 140 14.39 11.87 -16.44
N ILE A 141 15.60 11.32 -16.40
CA ILE A 141 16.75 11.86 -17.14
C ILE A 141 16.87 11.32 -18.56
N SER A 142 16.54 10.04 -18.78
CA SER A 142 16.59 9.42 -20.11
C SER A 142 15.31 9.65 -20.92
N GLU A 143 14.25 10.13 -20.29
CA GLU A 143 12.89 10.20 -20.86
C GLU A 143 12.39 8.83 -21.37
N SER A 144 12.97 7.72 -20.87
CA SER A 144 12.63 6.35 -21.22
C SER A 144 12.12 5.57 -20.02
N LYS A 145 11.19 4.64 -20.26
CA LYS A 145 10.70 3.71 -19.24
C LYS A 145 11.51 2.41 -19.20
N ASP A 146 12.31 2.15 -20.21
CA ASP A 146 13.10 0.93 -20.34
C ASP A 146 14.43 1.12 -19.61
N ILE A 147 14.37 1.25 -18.29
CA ILE A 147 15.54 1.44 -17.43
C ILE A 147 16.09 0.08 -17.00
N GLU A 148 17.39 -0.10 -17.21
CA GLU A 148 18.15 -1.24 -16.70
C GLU A 148 19.03 -0.79 -15.53
N LEU A 149 18.97 -1.54 -14.43
CA LEU A 149 19.88 -1.40 -13.31
C LEU A 149 20.92 -2.52 -13.32
N LYS A 150 22.20 -2.18 -13.20
CA LYS A 150 23.31 -3.14 -13.10
C LYS A 150 24.12 -2.91 -11.84
N ASP A 151 24.76 -3.99 -11.38
CA ASP A 151 25.73 -3.98 -10.28
C ASP A 151 25.21 -3.24 -9.04
N VAL A 152 23.94 -3.50 -8.70
CA VAL A 152 23.30 -2.87 -7.54
C VAL A 152 23.88 -3.46 -6.27
N ILE A 153 24.43 -2.57 -5.43
CA ILE A 153 25.00 -2.89 -4.13
C ILE A 153 24.16 -2.20 -3.06
N PHE A 154 23.68 -2.96 -2.08
CA PHE A 154 23.09 -2.43 -0.85
C PHE A 154 24.17 -2.40 0.23
N GLN A 155 24.64 -1.21 0.60
CA GLN A 155 25.74 -1.06 1.56
C GLN A 155 25.27 -1.24 3.01
N GLN A 156 24.16 -0.60 3.37
CA GLN A 156 23.59 -0.70 4.70
C GLN A 156 22.12 -0.26 4.72
N PRO A 157 21.30 -0.78 5.64
CA PRO A 157 19.91 -0.39 5.76
C PRO A 157 19.75 1.09 6.13
N MET A 158 18.78 1.77 5.51
CA MET A 158 18.30 3.08 5.96
C MET A 158 17.25 2.86 7.04
N VAL A 159 17.65 3.05 8.29
CA VAL A 159 16.77 3.01 9.46
C VAL A 159 16.03 4.33 9.57
N ILE A 160 14.71 4.28 9.74
CA ILE A 160 13.88 5.47 9.90
C ILE A 160 13.76 5.82 11.40
N PRO A 161 14.32 6.94 11.87
CA PRO A 161 14.33 7.25 13.29
C PRO A 161 12.93 7.49 13.84
N GLU A 162 12.66 7.06 15.08
CA GLU A 162 11.36 7.26 15.73
C GLU A 162 11.05 8.71 16.07
N LYS A 163 12.08 9.46 16.46
CA LYS A 163 11.93 10.81 17.00
C LYS A 163 12.07 11.90 15.94
N GLU A 164 12.54 11.55 14.74
CA GLU A 164 12.73 12.52 13.67
C GLU A 164 11.46 12.67 12.85
N LYS A 165 11.13 13.91 12.48
CA LYS A 165 9.95 14.20 11.67
C LYS A 165 10.08 13.62 10.25
N ALA A 166 11.26 13.75 9.65
CA ALA A 166 11.58 13.19 8.35
C ALA A 166 13.11 13.19 8.11
N LEU A 167 13.58 12.16 7.46
CA LEU A 167 14.95 11.98 7.00
C LEU A 167 15.09 12.55 5.58
N ALA A 168 16.07 13.41 5.35
CA ALA A 168 16.38 13.87 3.99
C ALA A 168 17.12 12.75 3.23
N VAL A 169 16.65 12.43 2.03
CA VAL A 169 17.20 11.37 1.19
C VAL A 169 17.57 11.97 -0.16
N GLN A 170 18.74 11.61 -0.67
CA GLN A 170 19.24 12.07 -1.97
C GLN A 170 19.61 10.91 -2.87
N THR A 171 19.13 10.95 -4.10
CA THR A 171 19.60 10.11 -5.20
C THR A 171 20.47 10.96 -6.09
N VAL A 172 21.73 10.56 -6.26
CA VAL A 172 22.71 11.26 -7.09
C VAL A 172 23.05 10.40 -8.29
N LEU A 173 22.84 10.92 -9.49
CA LEU A 173 23.31 10.32 -10.72
C LEU A 173 24.60 11.00 -11.17
N ILE A 174 25.61 10.20 -11.46
CA ILE A 174 26.93 10.63 -11.90
C ILE A 174 27.07 10.17 -13.36
N PRO A 175 27.24 11.10 -14.32
CA PRO A 175 27.46 10.73 -15.71
C PRO A 175 28.72 9.87 -15.85
N GLU A 176 28.60 8.73 -16.52
CA GLU A 176 29.74 7.88 -16.84
C GLU A 176 30.38 8.33 -18.17
N GLU A 177 31.64 7.92 -18.40
CA GLU A 177 32.30 8.15 -19.70
C GLU A 177 31.63 7.36 -20.83
N THR A 178 31.06 6.20 -20.50
CA THR A 178 30.21 5.41 -21.38
C THR A 178 28.75 5.88 -21.29
N GLN A 179 27.89 5.43 -22.21
CA GLN A 179 26.47 5.75 -22.15
C GLN A 179 25.83 5.22 -20.86
N GLY A 180 25.32 6.12 -20.02
CA GLY A 180 24.62 5.78 -18.78
C GLY A 180 25.02 6.67 -17.60
N TYR A 181 24.63 6.23 -16.41
CA TYR A 181 24.93 6.91 -15.15
C TYR A 181 25.27 5.88 -14.07
N SER A 182 26.22 6.17 -13.18
CA SER A 182 26.21 5.52 -11.86
C SER A 182 25.26 6.26 -10.94
N PHE A 183 24.61 5.53 -10.04
CA PHE A 183 23.73 6.11 -9.03
C PHE A 183 24.24 5.83 -7.62
N LYS A 184 23.96 6.75 -6.71
CA LYS A 184 24.20 6.61 -5.28
C LYS A 184 23.02 7.19 -4.50
N ILE A 185 22.56 6.47 -3.48
CA ILE A 185 21.42 6.87 -2.64
C ILE A 185 21.90 7.08 -1.21
N TYR A 186 21.64 8.26 -0.68
CA TYR A 186 22.09 8.71 0.62
C TYR A 186 20.94 9.13 1.52
N SER A 187 21.15 9.03 2.83
CA SER A 187 20.36 9.79 3.83
C SER A 187 21.24 10.77 4.59
N LEU A 188 20.64 11.86 5.08
CA LEU A 188 21.31 12.81 5.96
C LEU A 188 21.05 12.43 7.42
N SER A 189 22.10 12.11 8.17
CA SER A 189 22.00 11.82 9.60
C SER A 189 21.72 13.07 10.43
N SER A 190 21.33 12.87 11.69
CA SER A 190 21.16 13.95 12.68
C SER A 190 22.45 14.74 12.97
N GLU A 191 23.62 14.14 12.68
CA GLU A 191 24.93 14.79 12.77
C GLU A 191 25.32 15.55 11.48
N ASN A 192 24.38 15.71 10.54
CA ASN A 192 24.58 16.31 9.22
C ASN A 192 25.63 15.57 8.37
N GLN A 193 25.72 14.25 8.50
CA GLN A 193 26.58 13.41 7.67
C GLN A 193 25.75 12.63 6.66
N TRP A 194 26.22 12.59 5.41
CA TRP A 194 25.61 11.78 4.36
C TRP A 194 26.03 10.32 4.50
N ILE A 195 25.05 9.43 4.64
CA ILE A 195 25.23 7.99 4.79
C ILE A 195 24.85 7.33 3.47
N LEU A 196 25.77 6.58 2.85
CA LEU A 196 25.51 5.82 1.63
C LEU A 196 24.75 4.52 1.95
N HIS A 197 23.67 4.25 1.23
CA HIS A 197 22.82 3.06 1.43
C HIS A 197 22.79 2.11 0.23
N ALA A 198 22.72 2.66 -0.98
CA ALA A 198 22.68 1.89 -2.21
C ALA A 198 23.46 2.58 -3.32
N SER A 199 24.05 1.80 -4.21
CA SER A 199 24.67 2.28 -5.45
C SER A 199 24.54 1.27 -6.57
N GLY A 200 24.80 1.70 -7.80
CA GLY A 200 24.90 0.83 -8.96
C GLY A 200 24.97 1.64 -10.25
N ASN A 201 24.60 1.04 -11.37
CA ASN A 201 24.59 1.68 -12.68
C ASN A 201 23.19 1.67 -13.29
N ILE A 202 22.91 2.71 -14.06
CA ILE A 202 21.67 2.92 -14.82
C ILE A 202 22.05 3.03 -16.29
N SER A 203 21.38 2.25 -17.13
CA SER A 203 21.39 2.39 -18.58
C SER A 203 19.97 2.30 -19.14
N VAL A 204 19.78 2.79 -20.36
CA VAL A 204 18.54 2.52 -21.11
C VAL A 204 18.69 1.15 -21.76
N SER A 205 17.77 0.24 -21.46
CA SER A 205 17.71 -1.07 -22.08
C SER A 205 17.20 -0.95 -23.52
N ASN A 206 17.81 -1.72 -24.41
CA ASN A 206 17.27 -1.97 -25.74
C ASN A 206 16.79 -3.43 -25.88
N GLU A 207 16.81 -4.19 -24.78
CA GLU A 207 16.42 -5.59 -24.80
C GLU A 207 14.91 -5.73 -24.71
N THR A 208 14.35 -6.61 -25.54
CA THR A 208 12.95 -7.00 -25.42
C THR A 208 12.81 -8.07 -24.34
N PRO A 209 11.98 -7.87 -23.30
CA PRO A 209 11.78 -8.88 -22.27
C PRO A 209 11.33 -10.21 -22.87
N SER A 210 11.93 -11.31 -22.40
CA SER A 210 11.50 -12.64 -22.80
C SER A 210 10.09 -12.93 -22.26
N THR A 211 9.30 -13.67 -23.04
CA THR A 211 7.95 -14.06 -22.63
C THR A 211 8.01 -15.32 -21.75
N ILE A 212 7.25 -15.31 -20.66
CA ILE A 212 7.17 -16.43 -19.71
C ILE A 212 5.85 -17.19 -19.93
N ASN A 213 5.93 -18.52 -20.06
CA ASN A 213 4.76 -19.37 -20.15
C ASN A 213 4.20 -19.69 -18.74
N LEU A 214 3.23 -18.89 -18.30
CA LEU A 214 2.62 -19.03 -16.98
C LEU A 214 1.86 -20.35 -16.78
N SER A 215 1.26 -20.94 -17.83
CA SER A 215 0.54 -22.22 -17.68
C SER A 215 1.51 -23.37 -17.38
N GLN A 216 2.65 -23.40 -18.07
CA GLN A 216 3.71 -24.39 -17.79
C GLN A 216 4.30 -24.24 -16.37
N LEU A 217 4.47 -23.01 -15.88
CA LEU A 217 4.95 -22.79 -14.51
C LEU A 217 3.94 -23.29 -13.45
N ARG A 218 2.64 -23.07 -13.69
CA ARG A 218 1.56 -23.56 -12.81
C ARG A 218 1.49 -25.08 -12.74
N GLU A 219 1.78 -25.78 -13.84
CA GLU A 219 1.85 -27.24 -13.88
C GLU A 219 3.05 -27.78 -13.08
N LYS A 220 4.15 -27.04 -13.03
CA LYS A 220 5.37 -27.43 -12.31
C LYS A 220 5.33 -27.12 -10.80
N CYS A 221 4.66 -26.04 -10.39
CA CYS A 221 4.57 -25.61 -8.98
C CYS A 221 3.25 -26.08 -8.36
N ILE A 222 3.24 -27.29 -7.81
CA ILE A 222 2.02 -27.93 -7.27
C ILE A 222 1.92 -27.87 -5.75
N GLU A 223 3.04 -27.77 -5.03
CA GLU A 223 3.03 -27.75 -3.57
C GLU A 223 2.58 -26.39 -3.08
N LYS A 224 1.44 -26.33 -2.38
CA LYS A 224 0.89 -25.06 -1.88
C LYS A 224 1.67 -24.58 -0.65
N ILE A 225 2.08 -23.31 -0.67
CA ILE A 225 2.67 -22.64 0.48
C ILE A 225 1.54 -22.02 1.31
N SER A 226 1.57 -22.28 2.62
CA SER A 226 0.69 -21.58 3.56
C SER A 226 1.19 -20.16 3.79
N ILE A 227 0.48 -19.16 3.26
CA ILE A 227 0.84 -17.74 3.40
C ILE A 227 0.86 -17.31 4.87
N LYS A 228 -0.05 -17.84 5.68
CA LYS A 228 -0.06 -17.59 7.13
C LYS A 228 1.22 -18.10 7.78
N ALA A 229 1.61 -19.34 7.48
CA ALA A 229 2.84 -19.93 8.04
C ALA A 229 4.10 -19.22 7.55
N LEU A 230 4.10 -18.72 6.30
CA LEU A 230 5.18 -17.92 5.73
C LEU A 230 5.41 -16.64 6.54
N TYR A 231 4.36 -15.84 6.77
CA TYR A 231 4.49 -14.62 7.57
C TYR A 231 4.76 -14.89 9.06
N GLU A 232 4.28 -16.01 9.62
CA GLU A 232 4.65 -16.46 10.97
C GLU A 232 6.14 -16.84 11.07
N LYS A 233 6.72 -17.44 10.01
CA LYS A 233 8.17 -17.73 9.93
C LYS A 233 8.97 -16.43 10.00
N TYR A 234 8.65 -15.46 9.15
CA TYR A 234 9.30 -14.15 9.16
C TYR A 234 9.22 -13.46 10.51
N GLN A 235 8.04 -13.48 11.15
CA GLN A 235 7.88 -12.89 12.47
C GLN A 235 8.80 -13.53 13.52
N LYS A 236 9.02 -14.85 13.46
CA LYS A 236 9.96 -15.55 14.37
C LYS A 236 11.42 -15.19 14.09
N GLU A 237 11.76 -14.90 12.85
CA GLU A 237 13.08 -14.42 12.42
C GLU A 237 13.27 -12.91 12.69
N GLY A 238 12.24 -12.24 13.24
CA GLY A 238 12.28 -10.81 13.56
C GLY A 238 11.89 -9.91 12.39
N ILE A 239 11.41 -10.45 11.27
CA ILE A 239 10.88 -9.68 10.15
C ILE A 239 9.36 -9.55 10.34
N ASN A 240 8.91 -8.36 10.69
CA ASN A 240 7.53 -8.08 11.08
C ASN A 240 6.80 -7.27 10.01
N TYR A 241 6.46 -7.89 8.88
CA TYR A 241 5.66 -7.23 7.86
C TYR A 241 4.29 -6.82 8.40
N GLY A 242 3.94 -5.55 8.23
CA GLY A 242 2.60 -5.02 8.46
C GLY A 242 1.67 -5.26 7.25
N PRO A 243 0.41 -4.82 7.34
CA PRO A 243 -0.62 -5.09 6.32
C PRO A 243 -0.22 -4.72 4.89
N CYS A 244 0.50 -3.61 4.69
CA CYS A 244 0.95 -3.20 3.37
C CYS A 244 1.89 -4.24 2.73
N PHE A 245 2.83 -4.81 3.49
CA PHE A 245 3.83 -5.76 2.97
C PHE A 245 3.33 -7.21 2.91
N MET A 246 2.12 -7.49 3.40
CA MET A 246 1.45 -8.78 3.23
C MET A 246 0.67 -8.88 1.90
N ALA A 247 1.36 -8.55 0.79
CA ALA A 247 0.77 -8.46 -0.55
C ALA A 247 0.63 -9.82 -1.28
N THR A 248 1.25 -10.87 -0.75
CA THR A 248 1.11 -12.24 -1.28
C THR A 248 -0.30 -12.79 -1.00
N ARG A 249 -0.98 -13.28 -2.03
CA ARG A 249 -2.32 -13.89 -1.92
C ARG A 249 -2.27 -15.39 -1.89
N ARG A 250 -1.48 -15.98 -2.77
CA ARG A 250 -1.32 -17.44 -2.90
C ARG A 250 0.08 -17.72 -3.42
N ALA A 251 0.69 -18.79 -2.96
CA ALA A 251 1.98 -19.23 -3.45
C ALA A 251 2.02 -20.75 -3.55
N TRP A 252 2.80 -21.20 -4.51
CA TRP A 252 3.09 -22.60 -4.79
C TRP A 252 4.58 -22.76 -5.06
N ARG A 253 5.11 -23.96 -4.87
CA ARG A 253 6.51 -24.26 -5.16
C ARG A 253 6.70 -25.66 -5.70
N ASN A 254 7.92 -25.90 -6.14
CA ASN A 254 8.55 -27.21 -6.24
C ASN A 254 9.98 -27.10 -5.67
N LYS A 255 10.85 -28.06 -5.99
CA LYS A 255 12.24 -28.09 -5.48
C LYS A 255 13.16 -26.99 -6.03
N GLU A 256 12.80 -26.35 -7.14
CA GLU A 256 13.67 -25.43 -7.88
C GLU A 256 13.11 -24.00 -7.97
N MET A 257 11.80 -23.83 -7.81
CA MET A 257 11.12 -22.55 -8.02
C MET A 257 9.86 -22.39 -7.19
N ALA A 258 9.45 -21.14 -7.02
CA ALA A 258 8.19 -20.74 -6.45
C ALA A 258 7.42 -19.85 -7.42
N LEU A 259 6.10 -19.95 -7.37
CA LEU A 259 5.16 -19.15 -8.13
C LEU A 259 4.18 -18.52 -7.16
N SER A 260 3.97 -17.21 -7.28
CA SER A 260 3.08 -16.46 -6.37
C SER A 260 2.11 -15.57 -7.13
N GLU A 261 0.89 -15.48 -6.61
CA GLU A 261 -0.10 -14.46 -6.94
C GLU A 261 0.07 -13.31 -5.94
N ILE A 262 0.61 -12.20 -6.43
CA ILE A 262 0.88 -11.00 -5.63
C ILE A 262 -0.07 -9.90 -6.08
N ARG A 263 -0.63 -9.16 -5.12
CA ARG A 263 -1.54 -8.05 -5.40
C ARG A 263 -1.25 -6.89 -4.46
N LEU A 264 -1.10 -5.71 -5.04
CA LEU A 264 -1.00 -4.48 -4.27
C LEU A 264 -2.25 -4.34 -3.35
N PRO A 265 -2.07 -4.10 -2.03
CA PRO A 265 -3.17 -3.85 -1.10
C PRO A 265 -4.09 -2.73 -1.56
N ASP A 266 -5.36 -2.81 -1.18
CA ASP A 266 -6.40 -1.89 -1.67
C ASP A 266 -6.13 -0.44 -1.23
N GLU A 267 -5.55 -0.28 -0.03
CA GLU A 267 -5.12 0.99 0.56
C GLU A 267 -4.06 1.71 -0.26
N LEU A 268 -3.28 0.98 -1.07
CA LEU A 268 -2.18 1.52 -1.87
C LEU A 268 -2.55 1.70 -3.35
N LYS A 269 -3.75 1.30 -3.78
CA LYS A 269 -4.16 1.43 -5.20
C LYS A 269 -4.31 2.87 -5.68
N SER A 270 -4.54 3.81 -4.77
CA SER A 270 -4.60 5.23 -5.10
C SER A 270 -3.23 5.89 -5.21
N GLU A 271 -2.16 5.22 -4.75
CA GLU A 271 -0.79 5.69 -4.94
C GLU A 271 -0.46 5.66 -6.44
N SER A 272 0.21 6.70 -6.91
CA SER A 272 0.59 6.86 -8.31
C SER A 272 2.00 7.42 -8.42
N GLY A 273 2.57 7.38 -9.62
CA GLY A 273 3.93 7.88 -9.89
C GLY A 273 5.02 6.81 -9.83
N TYR A 274 4.75 5.66 -9.20
CA TYR A 274 5.68 4.53 -9.19
C TYR A 274 5.72 3.81 -10.54
N MET A 275 6.92 3.48 -11.03
CA MET A 275 7.11 2.51 -12.11
C MET A 275 6.91 1.09 -11.58
N LEU A 276 7.55 0.79 -10.45
CA LEU A 276 7.41 -0.48 -9.75
C LEU A 276 7.20 -0.22 -8.26
N HIS A 277 5.97 -0.41 -7.79
CA HIS A 277 5.64 -0.11 -6.39
C HIS A 277 6.52 -0.95 -5.43
N PRO A 278 7.26 -0.34 -4.48
CA PRO A 278 8.21 -1.07 -3.63
C PRO A 278 7.62 -2.26 -2.88
N VAL A 279 6.41 -2.11 -2.32
CA VAL A 279 5.65 -3.21 -1.69
C VAL A 279 5.42 -4.41 -2.61
N LEU A 280 5.12 -4.18 -3.90
CA LEU A 280 4.84 -5.25 -4.84
C LEU A 280 6.12 -6.01 -5.19
N LEU A 281 7.21 -5.28 -5.48
CA LEU A 281 8.50 -5.91 -5.73
C LEU A 281 9.02 -6.63 -4.49
N ASP A 282 8.82 -6.07 -3.30
CA ASP A 282 9.27 -6.70 -2.06
C ASP A 282 8.56 -8.03 -1.83
N ALA A 283 7.25 -8.09 -2.07
CA ALA A 283 6.50 -9.33 -2.03
C ALA A 283 7.00 -10.38 -3.05
N CYS A 284 7.55 -9.96 -4.20
CA CYS A 284 8.20 -10.90 -5.12
C CYS A 284 9.48 -11.50 -4.50
N LEU A 285 10.27 -10.68 -3.79
CA LEU A 285 11.50 -11.11 -3.12
C LEU A 285 11.21 -12.01 -1.91
N GLN A 286 10.16 -11.70 -1.13
CA GLN A 286 9.71 -12.55 -0.01
C GLN A 286 9.54 -14.01 -0.46
N ILE A 287 8.96 -14.24 -1.64
CA ILE A 287 8.70 -15.59 -2.13
C ILE A 287 9.99 -16.38 -2.43
N LEU A 288 11.14 -15.73 -2.65
CA LEU A 288 12.40 -16.44 -2.90
C LEU A 288 12.84 -17.28 -1.70
N ASP A 289 12.54 -16.86 -0.47
CA ASP A 289 12.86 -17.63 0.74
C ASP A 289 12.00 -18.91 0.86
N SER A 290 10.93 -19.02 0.08
CA SER A 290 10.06 -20.21 0.08
C SER A 290 10.59 -21.39 -0.73
N THR A 291 11.60 -21.18 -1.59
CA THR A 291 12.25 -22.24 -2.40
C THR A 291 13.41 -22.90 -1.67
N VAL A 292 13.92 -22.28 -0.60
CA VAL A 292 14.96 -22.86 0.25
C VAL A 292 14.30 -23.90 1.16
N SER A 293 14.52 -25.19 0.86
CA SER A 293 14.03 -26.30 1.67
C SER A 293 14.46 -26.16 3.14
N ALA A 294 13.55 -26.47 4.07
CA ALA A 294 13.77 -26.44 5.52
C ALA A 294 14.82 -27.43 6.05
N GLU A 295 15.55 -28.14 5.16
CA GLU A 295 16.54 -29.15 5.53
C GLU A 295 17.88 -28.56 6.01
N ASN A 296 18.14 -27.27 5.80
CA ASN A 296 19.42 -26.66 6.21
C ASN A 296 19.48 -26.12 7.65
N ASN A 297 18.39 -26.21 8.44
CA ASN A 297 18.37 -25.72 9.83
C ASN A 297 18.70 -26.80 10.88
N GLN A 298 19.32 -27.92 10.51
CA GLN A 298 19.78 -28.98 11.45
C GLN A 298 21.30 -29.12 11.56
N LEU A 299 22.08 -28.24 10.96
CA LEU A 299 23.54 -28.24 11.10
C LEU A 299 23.97 -26.89 11.68
N ASP A 300 23.79 -26.75 12.99
CA ASP A 300 24.66 -26.00 13.91
C ASP A 300 23.97 -25.95 15.28
N SER A 301 24.16 -27.03 16.04
CA SER A 301 23.91 -27.12 17.48
C SER A 301 25.17 -27.61 18.17
#